data_AF-A0A3M8ABH7-F1
#
_entry.id   AF-A0A3M8ABH7-F1
#
_cell.length_a   1.000
_cell.length_b   1.000
_cell.length_c   1.000
_cell.angle_alpha   90.00
_cell.angle_beta   90.00
_cell.angle_gamma   90.00
#
_symmetry.space_group_name_H-M   'P 1'
#
loop_
_entity.id
_entity.type
_entity.pdbx_description
1 polymer ?
#
loop_
_entity_poly.entity_id
_entity_poly.type
_entity_poly.pdbx_seq_one_letter_code
_entity_poly.pdbx_strand_id
1 'polypeptide(L)'
;MAEQGTTFGRWAVVGVWAIAIVGSAIVVSLAYSGTDEWFGDQGPSGAFAALGVVLAASVLAALALQLASRRPPGFVGRASASVCGALLVVAVASLALLPVVLG
;
A
#
# COMPACT_ATOMS: atom_id res chain seq x y z
N MET A 1 -37.76 6.18 0.03
CA MET A 1 -36.73 6.43 1.07
C MET A 1 -35.39 6.03 0.45
N ALA A 2 -34.64 7.00 -0.09
CA ALA A 2 -33.51 6.74 -0.97
C ALA A 2 -32.27 6.23 -0.19
N GLU A 3 -31.76 5.07 -0.57
CA GLU A 3 -30.46 4.53 -0.14
C GLU A 3 -29.30 5.38 -0.67
N GLN A 4 -28.99 6.50 -0.02
CA GLN A 4 -27.76 7.28 -0.28
C GLN A 4 -26.56 6.80 0.56
N GLY A 5 -26.48 5.50 0.86
CA GLY A 5 -25.55 4.94 1.85
C GLY A 5 -24.27 4.28 1.32
N THR A 6 -24.00 4.26 0.01
CA THR A 6 -23.17 3.17 -0.57
C THR A 6 -21.84 3.59 -1.21
N THR A 7 -21.60 4.87 -1.47
CA THR A 7 -20.47 5.28 -2.32
C THR A 7 -19.16 5.35 -1.52
N PHE A 8 -19.11 6.15 -0.46
CA PHE A 8 -17.85 6.53 0.20
C PHE A 8 -17.07 5.32 0.78
N GLY A 9 -17.76 4.42 1.48
CA GLY A 9 -17.12 3.24 2.07
C GLY A 9 -16.65 2.19 1.06
N ARG A 10 -17.14 2.24 -0.19
CA ARG A 10 -16.68 1.37 -1.29
C ARG A 10 -15.46 1.97 -1.99
N TRP A 11 -15.42 3.30 -2.12
CA TRP A 11 -14.27 4.03 -2.66
C TRP A 11 -13.07 4.02 -1.71
N ALA A 12 -13.28 3.86 -0.41
CA ALA A 12 -12.19 3.77 0.56
C ALA A 12 -11.23 2.61 0.29
N VAL A 13 -11.74 1.44 -0.13
CA VAL A 13 -10.93 0.27 -0.47
C VAL A 13 -10.07 0.55 -1.70
N VAL A 14 -10.69 1.13 -2.74
CA VAL A 14 -10.01 1.51 -3.99
C VAL A 14 -8.93 2.56 -3.73
N GLY A 15 -9.18 3.51 -2.84
CA GLY A 15 -8.21 4.54 -2.46
C GLY A 15 -6.95 3.96 -1.82
N VAL A 16 -7.09 2.97 -0.93
CA VAL A 16 -5.94 2.28 -0.31
C VAL A 16 -5.12 1.52 -1.37
N TRP A 17 -5.78 0.85 -2.30
CA TRP A 17 -5.10 0.14 -3.39
C TRP A 17 -4.33 1.11 -4.28
N ALA A 18 -4.92 2.26 -4.61
CA ALA A 18 -4.25 3.28 -5.40
C ALA A 18 -2.98 3.80 -4.70
N ILE A 19 -3.04 4.06 -3.38
CA ILE A 19 -1.88 4.48 -2.58
C ILE A 19 -0.78 3.41 -2.61
N ALA A 20 -1.14 2.15 -2.40
CA ALA A 20 -0.19 1.04 -2.43
C ALA A 20 0.48 0.92 -3.81
N ILE A 21 -0.30 0.96 -4.89
CA ILE A 21 0.21 0.86 -6.27
C ILE A 21 1.17 2.01 -6.58
N VAL A 22 0.78 3.24 -6.28
CA VAL A 22 1.60 4.43 -6.57
C VAL A 22 2.89 4.40 -5.75
N GLY A 23 2.80 4.12 -4.44
CA GLY A 23 3.97 4.03 -3.56
C GLY A 23 4.94 2.94 -4.01
N SER A 24 4.43 1.74 -4.31
CA SER A 24 5.26 0.63 -4.78
C SER A 24 5.89 0.90 -6.15
N ALA A 25 5.16 1.51 -7.09
CA ALA A 25 5.70 1.86 -8.40
C ALA A 25 6.85 2.87 -8.30
N ILE A 26 6.73 3.85 -7.39
CA ILE A 26 7.79 4.83 -7.14
C ILE A 26 9.05 4.14 -6.59
N VAL A 27 8.91 3.29 -5.58
CA VAL A 27 10.05 2.57 -4.98
C VAL A 27 10.76 1.70 -6.01
N VAL A 28 9.99 0.92 -6.79
CA VAL A 28 10.56 0.06 -7.84
C VAL A 28 11.29 0.91 -8.90
N SER A 29 10.67 1.99 -9.38
CA SER A 29 11.28 2.85 -10.42
C SER A 29 12.59 3.49 -9.97
N LEU A 30 12.64 3.92 -8.70
CA LEU A 30 13.85 4.50 -8.10
C LEU A 30 14.96 3.47 -7.94
N ALA A 31 14.62 2.25 -7.50
CA ALA A 31 15.59 1.16 -7.40
C ALA A 31 16.20 0.82 -8.77
N TYR A 32 15.39 0.70 -9.83
CA TYR A 32 15.90 0.49 -11.20
C TYR A 32 16.68 1.67 -11.76
N SER A 33 16.55 2.87 -11.19
CA SER A 33 17.32 4.06 -11.57
C SER A 33 18.66 4.15 -10.84
N GLY A 34 19.01 3.16 -10.00
CA GLY A 34 20.23 3.15 -9.18
C GLY A 34 20.14 3.97 -7.90
N THR A 35 18.92 4.25 -7.42
CA THR A 35 18.72 4.88 -6.11
C THR A 35 18.68 3.79 -5.04
N ASP A 36 19.84 3.52 -4.45
CA ASP A 36 20.02 2.43 -3.48
C ASP A 36 20.09 2.92 -2.02
N GLU A 37 20.21 4.24 -1.82
CA GLU A 37 20.24 4.84 -0.49
C GLU A 37 18.82 5.10 0.04
N TRP A 38 18.41 4.28 1.01
CA TRP A 38 17.10 4.38 1.66
C TRP A 38 17.25 4.32 3.17
N PHE A 39 16.76 5.33 3.89
CA PHE A 39 16.78 5.40 5.35
C PHE A 39 18.17 5.19 5.99
N GLY A 40 19.24 5.59 5.29
CA GLY A 40 20.63 5.44 5.76
C GLY A 40 21.24 4.06 5.50
N ASP A 41 20.50 3.14 4.88
CA ASP A 41 21.07 1.92 4.27
C ASP A 41 21.42 2.23 2.82
N GLN A 42 22.68 2.07 2.45
CA GLN A 42 23.17 2.23 1.06
C GLN A 42 23.25 0.90 0.30
N GLY A 43 22.83 -0.19 0.94
CA GLY A 43 22.76 -1.50 0.31
C GLY A 43 21.50 -1.67 -0.56
N PRO A 44 21.51 -2.62 -1.52
CA PRO A 44 20.33 -2.94 -2.34
C PRO A 44 19.10 -3.36 -1.52
N SER A 45 19.30 -3.77 -0.26
CA SER A 45 18.25 -4.10 0.70
C SER A 45 17.39 -2.91 1.14
N GLY A 46 17.89 -1.68 1.02
CA GLY A 46 17.19 -0.47 1.45
C GLY A 46 15.83 -0.29 0.76
N ALA A 47 15.70 -0.74 -0.49
CA ALA A 47 14.44 -0.70 -1.24
C ALA A 47 13.33 -1.56 -0.60
N PHE A 48 13.68 -2.67 0.09
CA PHE A 48 12.69 -3.46 0.83
C PHE A 48 12.18 -2.72 2.08
N ALA A 49 13.04 -1.97 2.76
CA ALA A 49 12.61 -1.13 3.87
C ALA A 49 11.62 -0.06 3.39
N ALA A 50 11.87 0.54 2.23
CA ALA A 50 10.94 1.49 1.61
C ALA A 50 9.58 0.87 1.25
N LEU A 51 9.55 -0.34 0.68
CA LEU A 51 8.29 -1.08 0.46
C LEU A 51 7.55 -1.37 1.76
N GLY A 52 8.28 -1.67 2.85
CA GLY A 52 7.70 -1.81 4.19
C GLY A 52 7.00 -0.54 4.67
N VAL A 53 7.59 0.63 4.40
CA VAL A 53 6.98 1.93 4.72
C VAL A 53 5.73 2.18 3.88
N VAL A 54 5.75 1.85 2.58
CA VAL A 54 4.56 1.95 1.71
C VAL A 54 3.42 1.08 2.23
N LEU A 55 3.74 -0.14 2.67
CA LEU A 55 2.74 -1.04 3.27
C LEU A 55 2.16 -0.42 4.55
N ALA A 56 3.01 0.06 5.46
CA ALA A 56 2.59 0.67 6.70
C ALA A 56 1.69 1.90 6.45
N ALA A 57 2.07 2.77 5.50
CA ALA A 57 1.29 3.93 5.11
C ALA A 57 -0.09 3.52 4.53
N SER A 58 -0.14 2.46 3.73
CA SER A 58 -1.38 1.92 3.17
C SER A 58 -2.32 1.38 4.25
N VAL A 59 -1.77 0.70 5.26
CA VAL A 59 -2.54 0.22 6.43
C VAL A 59 -3.10 1.41 7.23
N LEU A 60 -2.27 2.42 7.52
CA LEU A 60 -2.71 3.62 8.23
C LEU A 60 -3.80 4.36 7.46
N ALA A 61 -3.65 4.50 6.14
CA ALA A 61 -4.67 5.08 5.27
C ALA A 61 -5.97 4.28 5.32
N ALA A 62 -5.89 2.94 5.29
CA ALA A 62 -7.06 2.08 5.41
C ALA A 62 -7.80 2.29 6.74
N LEU A 63 -7.07 2.39 7.86
CA LEU A 63 -7.64 2.64 9.17
C LEU A 63 -8.26 4.05 9.26
N ALA A 64 -7.55 5.06 8.75
CA ALA A 64 -8.01 6.45 8.74
C ALA A 64 -9.31 6.64 7.92
N LEU A 65 -9.37 6.08 6.71
CA LEU A 65 -10.58 6.18 5.87
C LEU A 65 -11.78 5.47 6.50
N GLN A 66 -11.56 4.35 7.19
CA GLN A 66 -12.64 3.63 7.84
C GLN A 66 -13.12 4.31 9.12
N LEU A 67 -12.22 4.93 9.90
CA LEU A 67 -12.59 5.81 11.02
C LEU A 67 -13.43 7.01 10.54
N ALA A 68 -13.02 7.62 9.42
CA ALA A 68 -13.76 8.73 8.82
C ALA A 68 -15.19 8.34 8.37
N SER A 69 -15.42 7.05 8.07
CA SER A 69 -16.70 6.55 7.56
C SER A 69 -17.81 6.44 8.62
N ARG A 70 -17.50 6.57 9.93
CA ARG A 70 -18.44 6.66 11.07
C ARG A 70 -19.65 5.69 11.11
N ARG A 71 -19.69 4.60 10.33
CA ARG A 71 -20.74 3.57 10.35
C ARG A 71 -20.13 2.15 10.39
N PRO A 72 -20.37 1.37 11.46
CA PRO A 72 -19.65 0.13 11.75
C PRO A 72 -20.04 -1.16 10.98
N PRO A 73 -21.17 -1.30 10.26
CA PRO A 73 -21.49 -2.61 9.68
C PRO A 73 -20.49 -2.97 8.56
N GLY A 74 -19.84 -4.13 8.71
CA GLY A 74 -18.85 -4.63 7.74
C GLY A 74 -17.50 -3.90 7.74
N PHE A 75 -17.11 -3.24 8.85
CA PHE A 75 -15.80 -2.61 9.02
C PHE A 75 -14.66 -3.64 8.85
N VAL A 76 -14.70 -4.74 9.61
CA VAL A 76 -13.64 -5.75 9.61
C VAL A 76 -13.40 -6.34 8.22
N GLY A 77 -14.47 -6.71 7.51
CA GLY A 77 -14.35 -7.26 6.15
C GLY A 77 -13.74 -6.26 5.14
N ARG A 78 -14.09 -4.98 5.24
CA ARG A 78 -13.54 -3.93 4.38
C ARG A 78 -12.10 -3.58 4.73
N ALA A 79 -11.75 -3.54 6.03
CA ALA A 79 -10.38 -3.38 6.48
C ALA A 79 -9.49 -4.51 5.98
N SER A 80 -9.91 -5.75 6.21
CA SER A 80 -9.17 -6.93 5.79
C SER A 80 -8.99 -6.97 4.28
N ALA A 81 -10.02 -6.65 3.50
CA ALA A 81 -9.90 -6.58 2.03
C ALA A 81 -8.91 -5.50 1.56
N SER A 82 -8.93 -4.31 2.18
CA SER A 82 -7.98 -3.23 1.87
C SER A 82 -6.54 -3.63 2.21
N VAL A 83 -6.32 -4.20 3.39
CA VAL A 83 -4.99 -4.60 3.87
C VAL A 83 -4.46 -5.77 3.05
N CYS A 84 -5.29 -6.79 2.76
CA CYS A 84 -4.89 -7.91 1.90
C CYS A 84 -4.54 -7.43 0.48
N GLY A 85 -5.30 -6.49 -0.09
CA GLY A 85 -4.96 -5.91 -1.40
C GLY A 85 -3.62 -5.17 -1.38
N ALA A 86 -3.36 -4.35 -0.35
CA ALA A 86 -2.08 -3.67 -0.19
C ALA A 86 -0.91 -4.66 -0.01
N LEU A 87 -1.11 -5.73 0.77
CA LEU A 87 -0.14 -6.81 0.93
C LEU A 87 0.21 -7.48 -0.40
N LEU A 88 -0.78 -7.76 -1.25
CA LEU A 88 -0.54 -8.35 -2.57
C LEU A 88 0.27 -7.42 -3.46
N VAL A 89 -0.04 -6.12 -3.50
CA VAL A 89 0.70 -5.14 -4.29
C VAL A 89 2.16 -5.07 -3.84
N VAL A 90 2.39 -5.01 -2.52
CA VAL A 90 3.74 -4.96 -1.96
C VAL A 90 4.50 -6.27 -2.22
N ALA A 91 3.85 -7.43 -2.13
CA ALA A 91 4.47 -8.71 -2.44
C ALA A 91 4.93 -8.79 -3.91
N VAL A 92 4.11 -8.30 -4.84
CA VAL A 92 4.47 -8.22 -6.26
C VAL A 92 5.64 -7.26 -6.48
N ALA A 93 5.63 -6.10 -5.83
CA ALA A 93 6.74 -5.14 -5.88
C ALA A 93 8.05 -5.73 -5.34
N SER A 94 7.99 -6.47 -4.24
CA SER A 94 9.15 -7.18 -3.68
C SER A 94 9.72 -8.21 -4.64
N LEU A 95 8.85 -8.96 -5.35
CA LEU A 95 9.31 -9.89 -6.39
C LEU A 95 9.98 -9.16 -7.56
N ALA A 96 9.48 -7.97 -7.93
CA ALA A 96 10.08 -7.17 -9.00
C ALA A 96 11.47 -6.59 -8.65
N LEU A 97 11.81 -6.49 -7.36
CA LEU A 97 13.12 -6.04 -6.87
C LEU A 97 14.18 -7.16 -6.82
N LEU A 98 13.79 -8.44 -6.86
CA LEU A 98 14.74 -9.58 -6.86
C LEU A 98 15.92 -9.43 -7.84
N PRO A 99 15.71 -9.12 -9.13
CA PRO A 99 16.83 -8.98 -10.07
C PRO A 99 17.77 -7.80 -9.77
N VAL A 100 17.27 -6.74 -9.13
CA VAL A 100 18.08 -5.57 -8.73
C VAL A 100 18.94 -5.89 -7.52
N VAL A 101 18.43 -6.73 -6.61
CA VAL A 101 19.14 -7.09 -5.36
C VAL A 101 20.13 -8.23 -5.57
N LEU A 102 19.84 -9.15 -6.50
CA LEU A 102 20.67 -10.32 -6.78
C LEU A 102 21.67 -10.12 -7.92
N GLY A 103 21.51 -9.08 -8.73
CA GLY A 103 22.40 -8.72 -9.84
C GLY A 103 23.54 -7.83 -9.39
#